data_AF-A0A6C0IIM4-F1
#
_entry.id   AF-A0A6C0IIM4-F1
#
_cell.length_a   1.000
_cell.length_b   1.000
_cell.length_c   1.000
_cell.angle_alpha   90.00
_cell.angle_beta   90.00
_cell.angle_gamma   90.00
#
_symmetry.space_group_name_H-M   'P 1'
#
loop_
_entity.id
_entity.type
_entity.pdbx_description
1 polymer ?
#
loop_
_entity_poly.entity_id
_entity_poly.type
_entity_poly.pdbx_seq_one_letter_code
_entity_poly.pdbx_strand_id
1 'polypeptide(L)'
;MKTSDLTITIFILCVFIILYVFNVLTVGINKIKEDWALYRCNPAVMPFASVFGQDTSANFTYCIQTMQGNYMSYLMQPLQYNLGVIGDIGATLTKSLNAVRAFFDNIRNFITDIVKSIFAVFLNILIEFQRLTINIKDLFNKLIGIMVTLMYTLNGSIMTVTSAWAGPPGQLTRALCFHPETKIRLKDKSLVNIKDIPLNSVLKNGSIVNAVMHISNLDEKGQCIEALYKVKGGEAQADILVSGSHLVYDPTIQRFIHVENLENVERTEIMCETFTCLITSNHIIPIGQWTFHDWEDNNGSASKDNL
;
A
#
# COMPACT_ATOMS: atom_id res chain seq x y z
N MET A 1 12.90 151.52 -28.75
CA MET A 1 13.13 150.91 -27.41
C MET A 1 14.60 150.50 -27.36
N LYS A 2 15.33 150.86 -26.30
CA LYS A 2 16.74 150.48 -26.16
C LYS A 2 16.80 148.96 -25.91
N THR A 3 17.74 148.26 -26.54
CA THR A 3 17.96 146.80 -26.38
C THR A 3 18.19 146.37 -24.92
N SER A 4 18.59 147.30 -24.06
CA SER A 4 18.69 147.13 -22.61
C SER A 4 17.35 146.82 -21.93
N ASP A 5 16.24 147.38 -22.40
CA ASP A 5 14.94 147.21 -21.72
C ASP A 5 14.30 145.84 -22.04
N LEU A 6 14.56 145.31 -23.24
CA LEU A 6 14.10 143.99 -23.68
C LEU A 6 14.83 142.86 -22.94
N THR A 7 16.14 142.99 -22.73
CA THR A 7 16.96 141.98 -22.04
C THR A 7 16.63 141.90 -20.55
N ILE A 8 16.38 143.03 -19.88
CA ILE A 8 15.93 143.07 -18.48
C ILE A 8 14.54 142.43 -18.33
N THR A 9 13.62 142.69 -19.26
CA THR A 9 12.26 142.11 -19.22
C THR A 9 12.28 140.58 -19.41
N ILE A 10 13.10 140.06 -20.33
CA ILE A 10 13.28 138.61 -20.52
C ILE A 10 13.92 137.98 -19.28
N PHE A 11 14.91 138.65 -18.67
CA PHE A 11 15.56 138.15 -17.46
C PHE A 11 14.57 138.04 -16.29
N ILE A 12 13.72 139.06 -16.09
CA ILE A 12 12.67 139.04 -15.05
C ILE A 12 11.67 137.91 -15.32
N LEU A 13 11.22 137.73 -16.56
CA LEU A 13 10.34 136.60 -16.94
C LEU A 13 10.99 135.24 -16.67
N CYS A 14 12.26 135.05 -17.03
CA CYS A 14 13.00 133.84 -16.73
C CYS A 14 13.10 133.57 -15.22
N VAL A 15 13.35 134.59 -14.40
CA VAL A 15 13.40 134.45 -12.94
C VAL A 15 12.04 134.04 -12.37
N PHE A 16 10.94 134.64 -12.86
CA PHE A 16 9.59 134.25 -12.46
C PHE A 16 9.24 132.81 -12.87
N ILE A 17 9.64 132.39 -14.08
CA ILE A 17 9.47 131.00 -14.53
C ILE A 17 10.26 130.04 -13.64
N ILE A 18 11.51 130.36 -13.31
CA ILE A 18 12.34 129.54 -12.42
C ILE A 18 11.72 129.41 -11.03
N LEU A 19 11.23 130.51 -10.45
CA LEU A 19 10.57 130.49 -9.13
C LEU A 19 9.27 129.68 -9.14
N TYR A 20 8.49 129.77 -10.23
CA TYR A 20 7.27 128.97 -10.39
C TYR A 20 7.59 127.48 -10.52
N VAL A 21 8.55 127.11 -11.39
CA VAL A 21 8.99 125.73 -11.58
C VAL A 21 9.57 125.15 -10.30
N PHE A 22 10.36 125.91 -9.55
CA PHE A 22 10.94 125.46 -8.28
C PHE A 22 9.86 125.08 -7.25
N ASN A 23 8.80 125.88 -7.13
CA ASN A 23 7.68 125.59 -6.23
C ASN A 23 6.91 124.33 -6.68
N VAL A 24 6.60 124.21 -7.97
CA VAL A 24 5.88 123.03 -8.51
C VAL A 24 6.70 121.75 -8.34
N LEU A 25 8.01 121.81 -8.61
CA LEU A 25 8.91 120.67 -8.42
C LEU A 25 9.02 120.28 -6.95
N THR A 26 9.08 121.24 -6.03
CA THR A 26 9.16 120.95 -4.58
C THR A 26 7.91 120.21 -4.09
N VAL A 27 6.72 120.64 -4.51
CA VAL A 27 5.46 119.96 -4.15
C VAL A 27 5.37 118.57 -4.80
N GLY A 28 5.76 118.45 -6.08
CA GLY A 28 5.78 117.15 -6.78
C GLY A 28 6.77 116.15 -6.19
N ILE A 29 7.96 116.61 -5.79
CA ILE A 29 8.99 115.78 -5.15
C ILE A 29 8.50 115.28 -3.79
N ASN A 30 7.86 116.13 -2.97
CA ASN A 30 7.35 115.71 -1.67
C ASN A 30 6.29 114.60 -1.79
N LYS A 31 5.39 114.70 -2.77
CA LYS A 31 4.37 113.67 -3.03
C LYS A 31 4.98 112.33 -3.43
N ILE A 32 5.99 112.34 -4.29
CA ILE A 32 6.68 111.10 -4.72
C ILE A 32 7.51 110.49 -3.58
N LYS A 33 8.04 111.34 -2.69
CA LYS A 33 8.82 110.90 -1.53
C LYS A 33 7.93 110.18 -0.50
N GLU A 34 6.71 110.63 -0.29
CA GLU A 34 5.74 109.99 0.62
C GLU A 34 5.29 108.62 0.08
N ASP A 35 5.03 108.49 -1.23
CA ASP A 35 4.55 107.27 -1.88
C ASP A 35 5.63 106.54 -2.71
N TRP A 36 6.88 106.53 -2.23
CA TRP A 36 8.02 106.02 -3.01
C TRP A 36 7.81 104.57 -3.50
N ALA A 37 7.23 103.70 -2.67
CA ALA A 37 6.99 102.30 -3.02
C ALA A 37 6.11 102.12 -4.27
N LEU A 38 5.18 103.05 -4.50
CA LEU A 38 4.27 103.04 -5.66
C LEU A 38 4.96 103.59 -6.93
N TYR A 39 5.75 104.64 -6.78
CA TYR A 39 6.34 105.37 -7.91
C TYR A 39 7.74 104.90 -8.31
N ARG A 40 8.43 104.08 -7.49
CA ARG A 40 9.82 103.66 -7.72
C ARG A 40 10.08 102.94 -9.05
N CYS A 41 9.10 102.22 -9.59
CA CYS A 41 9.22 101.51 -10.86
C CYS A 41 8.57 102.24 -12.04
N ASN A 42 8.12 103.49 -11.84
CA ASN A 42 7.58 104.31 -12.93
C ASN A 42 8.75 104.85 -13.80
N PRO A 43 8.75 104.61 -15.13
CA PRO A 43 9.83 105.05 -16.03
C PRO A 43 10.15 106.55 -15.98
N ALA A 44 9.17 107.40 -15.64
CA ALA A 44 9.36 108.84 -15.55
C ALA A 44 10.07 109.30 -14.26
N VAL A 45 9.98 108.52 -13.18
CA VAL A 45 10.54 108.84 -11.84
C VAL A 45 11.87 108.14 -11.61
N MET A 46 12.04 106.96 -12.20
CA MET A 46 13.18 106.07 -12.01
C MET A 46 14.56 106.70 -12.27
N PRO A 47 14.79 107.51 -13.32
CA PRO A 47 16.09 108.17 -13.56
C PRO A 47 16.46 109.20 -12.49
N PHE A 48 15.45 109.70 -11.75
CA PHE A 48 15.59 110.73 -10.72
C PHE A 48 15.53 110.15 -9.30
N ALA A 49 15.68 108.83 -9.14
CA ALA A 49 15.66 108.17 -7.83
C ALA A 49 16.67 108.75 -6.83
N SER A 50 17.82 109.23 -7.33
CA SER A 50 18.85 109.90 -6.53
C SER A 50 18.35 111.18 -5.84
N VAL A 51 17.36 111.89 -6.42
CA VAL A 51 16.73 113.07 -5.82
C VAL A 51 15.93 112.72 -4.56
N PHE A 52 15.50 111.46 -4.44
CA PHE A 52 14.71 110.95 -3.32
C PHE A 52 15.57 110.21 -2.27
N GLY A 53 16.91 110.26 -2.40
CA GLY A 53 17.85 109.60 -1.48
C GLY A 53 18.01 108.09 -1.72
N GLN A 54 17.64 107.60 -2.91
CA GLN A 54 17.72 106.19 -3.28
C GLN A 54 18.70 106.00 -4.44
N ASP A 55 19.42 104.88 -4.47
CA ASP A 55 20.37 104.58 -5.54
C ASP A 55 19.63 104.26 -6.84
N THR A 56 19.88 105.06 -7.88
CA THR A 56 19.23 104.95 -9.19
C THR A 56 19.53 103.62 -9.87
N SER A 57 20.75 103.10 -9.75
CA SER A 57 21.16 101.84 -10.38
C SER A 57 20.59 100.64 -9.63
N ALA A 58 20.58 100.67 -8.29
CA ALA A 58 19.99 99.61 -7.48
C ALA A 58 18.47 99.53 -7.69
N ASN A 59 17.77 100.67 -7.72
CA ASN A 59 16.33 100.72 -7.92
C ASN A 59 15.93 100.32 -9.37
N PHE A 60 16.72 100.72 -10.37
CA PHE A 60 16.55 100.25 -11.75
C PHE A 60 16.69 98.73 -11.83
N THR A 61 17.78 98.18 -11.28
CA THR A 61 18.04 96.73 -11.27
C THR A 61 16.90 95.98 -10.59
N TYR A 62 16.44 96.46 -9.43
CA TYR A 62 15.32 95.86 -8.70
C TYR A 62 14.02 95.86 -9.51
N CYS A 63 13.66 96.98 -10.13
CA CYS A 63 12.43 97.09 -10.91
C CYS A 63 12.48 96.23 -12.18
N ILE A 64 13.63 96.18 -12.85
CA ILE A 64 13.83 95.31 -14.02
C ILE A 64 13.78 93.84 -13.62
N GLN A 65 14.45 93.43 -12.53
CA GLN A 65 14.40 92.04 -12.04
C GLN A 65 12.98 91.64 -11.64
N THR A 66 12.24 92.53 -10.98
CA THR A 66 10.86 92.25 -10.56
C THR A 66 9.91 92.16 -11.77
N MET A 67 10.03 93.08 -12.73
CA MET A 67 9.22 93.02 -13.97
C MET A 67 9.58 91.81 -14.82
N GLN A 68 10.87 91.44 -14.91
CA GLN A 68 11.31 90.22 -15.59
C GLN A 68 10.81 88.96 -14.88
N GLY A 69 10.81 88.89 -13.55
CA GLY A 69 10.27 87.75 -12.80
C GLY A 69 8.78 87.54 -13.05
N ASN A 70 8.01 88.63 -13.04
CA ASN A 70 6.57 88.58 -13.31
C ASN A 70 6.26 88.18 -14.76
N TYR A 71 7.02 88.69 -15.73
CA TYR A 71 6.88 88.30 -17.13
C TYR A 71 7.37 86.87 -17.40
N MET A 72 8.44 86.43 -16.73
CA MET A 72 8.96 85.06 -16.80
C MET A 72 7.93 84.05 -16.31
N SER A 73 7.16 84.37 -15.27
CA SER A 73 6.05 83.51 -14.82
C SER A 73 5.02 83.30 -15.94
N TYR A 74 4.64 84.34 -16.67
CA TYR A 74 3.75 84.24 -17.82
C TYR A 74 4.36 83.40 -18.97
N LEU A 75 5.65 83.61 -19.28
CA LEU A 75 6.37 82.80 -20.27
C LEU A 75 6.54 81.33 -19.86
N MET A 76 6.51 81.02 -18.56
CA MET A 76 6.61 79.65 -18.02
C MET A 76 5.27 78.91 -18.00
N GLN A 77 4.13 79.58 -18.16
CA GLN A 77 2.82 78.92 -18.16
C GLN A 77 2.70 77.82 -19.24
N PRO A 78 3.11 78.03 -20.51
CA PRO A 78 3.11 76.97 -21.51
C PRO A 78 4.03 75.80 -21.11
N LEU A 79 5.18 76.07 -20.50
CA LEU A 79 6.11 75.02 -20.05
C LEU A 79 5.49 74.19 -18.92
N GLN A 80 4.86 74.83 -17.93
CA GLN A 80 4.17 74.16 -16.82
C GLN A 80 3.01 73.31 -17.31
N TYR A 81 2.21 73.80 -18.27
CA TYR A 81 1.16 73.00 -18.90
C TYR A 81 1.73 71.75 -19.59
N ASN A 82 2.79 71.89 -20.39
CA ASN A 82 3.43 70.76 -21.05
C ASN A 82 4.00 69.76 -20.04
N LEU A 83 4.60 70.21 -18.94
CA LEU A 83 5.06 69.35 -17.84
C LEU A 83 3.89 68.63 -17.16
N GLY A 84 2.74 69.29 -17.00
CA GLY A 84 1.50 68.68 -16.49
C GLY A 84 1.00 67.55 -17.40
N VAL A 85 0.94 67.80 -18.72
CA VAL A 85 0.57 66.78 -19.71
C VAL A 85 1.53 65.59 -19.69
N ILE A 86 2.83 65.83 -19.56
CA ILE A 86 3.84 64.75 -19.41
C ILE A 86 3.59 63.95 -18.11
N GLY A 87 3.25 64.64 -17.02
CA GLY A 87 2.87 64.00 -15.75
C GLY A 87 1.63 63.11 -15.89
N ASP A 88 0.60 63.59 -16.57
CA ASP A 88 -0.64 62.84 -16.84
C ASP A 88 -0.42 61.63 -17.74
N ILE A 89 0.44 61.76 -18.76
CA ILE A 89 0.87 60.64 -19.60
C ILE A 89 1.60 59.60 -18.74
N GLY A 90 2.53 60.03 -17.88
CA GLY A 90 3.25 59.13 -16.97
C GLY A 90 2.32 58.41 -15.99
N ALA A 91 1.34 59.12 -15.44
CA ALA A 91 0.33 58.55 -14.55
C ALA A 91 -0.57 57.53 -15.28
N THR A 92 -1.00 57.87 -16.50
CA THR A 92 -1.83 56.99 -17.34
C THR A 92 -1.05 55.74 -17.75
N LEU A 93 0.22 55.89 -18.14
CA LEU A 93 1.09 54.76 -18.46
C LEU A 93 1.26 53.83 -17.26
N THR A 94 1.48 54.38 -16.07
CA THR A 94 1.60 53.60 -14.82
C THR A 94 0.31 52.85 -14.50
N LYS A 95 -0.86 53.50 -14.65
CA LYS A 95 -2.16 52.85 -14.47
C LYS A 95 -2.36 51.70 -15.47
N SER A 96 -2.04 51.92 -16.75
CA SER A 96 -2.13 50.89 -17.79
C SER A 96 -1.19 49.72 -17.50
N LEU A 97 0.05 49.97 -17.08
CA LEU A 97 0.99 48.91 -16.68
C LEU A 97 0.47 48.10 -15.49
N ASN A 98 -0.12 48.75 -14.50
CA ASN A 98 -0.72 48.05 -13.36
C ASN A 98 -1.98 47.26 -13.75
N ALA A 99 -2.79 47.77 -14.68
CA ALA A 99 -3.93 47.03 -15.24
C ALA A 99 -3.47 45.76 -15.98
N VAL A 100 -2.38 45.86 -16.76
CA VAL A 100 -1.76 44.69 -17.40
C VAL A 100 -1.27 43.67 -16.38
N ARG A 101 -0.60 44.11 -15.30
CA ARG A 101 -0.20 43.21 -14.20
C ARG A 101 -1.40 42.53 -13.54
N ALA A 102 -2.45 43.29 -13.23
CA ALA A 102 -3.67 42.74 -12.65
C ALA A 102 -4.36 41.72 -13.58
N PHE A 103 -4.34 41.97 -14.89
CA PHE A 103 -4.82 41.00 -15.88
C PHE A 103 -4.01 39.70 -15.87
N PHE A 104 -2.68 39.78 -15.81
CA PHE A 104 -1.82 38.60 -15.69
C PHE A 104 -2.04 37.84 -14.38
N ASP A 105 -2.27 38.54 -13.26
CA ASP A 105 -2.61 37.91 -11.99
C ASP A 105 -3.95 37.15 -12.08
N ASN A 106 -4.95 37.73 -12.74
CA ASN A 106 -6.23 37.05 -12.98
C ASN A 106 -6.07 35.80 -13.85
N ILE A 107 -5.28 35.87 -14.93
CA ILE A 107 -4.97 34.69 -15.76
C ILE A 107 -4.27 33.61 -14.92
N ARG A 108 -3.26 33.99 -14.14
CA ARG A 108 -2.50 33.05 -13.31
C ARG A 108 -3.40 32.35 -12.30
N ASN A 109 -4.30 33.08 -11.65
CA ASN A 109 -5.23 32.53 -10.68
C ASN A 109 -6.23 31.60 -11.36
N PHE A 110 -6.81 31.99 -12.49
CA PHE A 110 -7.70 31.15 -13.28
C PHE A 110 -7.05 29.83 -13.69
N ILE A 111 -5.82 29.87 -14.22
CA ILE A 111 -5.06 28.65 -14.57
C ILE A 111 -4.81 27.80 -13.32
N THR A 112 -4.42 28.42 -12.21
CA THR A 112 -4.16 27.71 -10.95
C THR A 112 -5.42 26.99 -10.45
N ASP A 113 -6.58 27.62 -10.56
CA ASP A 113 -7.84 27.04 -10.11
C ASP A 113 -8.31 25.90 -11.01
N ILE A 114 -8.12 26.00 -12.34
CA ILE A 114 -8.34 24.88 -13.26
C ILE A 114 -7.46 23.69 -12.88
N VAL A 115 -6.15 23.93 -12.70
CA VAL A 115 -5.20 22.88 -12.36
C VAL A 115 -5.59 22.21 -11.03
N LYS A 116 -5.91 23.00 -9.99
CA LYS A 116 -6.39 22.47 -8.71
C LYS A 116 -7.65 21.62 -8.86
N SER A 117 -8.63 22.08 -9.64
CA SER A 117 -9.89 21.35 -9.86
C SER A 117 -9.63 20.01 -10.55
N ILE A 118 -8.75 19.98 -11.55
CA ILE A 118 -8.38 18.74 -12.25
C ILE A 118 -7.68 17.77 -11.30
N PHE A 119 -6.70 18.25 -10.52
CA PHE A 119 -6.00 17.42 -9.53
C PHE A 119 -6.93 16.88 -8.44
N ALA A 120 -7.94 17.65 -8.01
CA ALA A 120 -8.93 17.20 -7.05
C ALA A 120 -9.75 16.01 -7.58
N VAL A 121 -10.16 16.06 -8.86
CA VAL A 121 -10.86 14.94 -9.51
C VAL A 121 -9.95 13.71 -9.59
N PHE A 122 -8.70 13.88 -10.02
CA PHE A 122 -7.73 12.77 -10.05
C PHE A 122 -7.52 12.15 -8.67
N LEU A 123 -7.44 12.95 -7.61
CA LEU A 123 -7.30 12.46 -6.24
C LEU A 123 -8.50 11.61 -5.80
N ASN A 124 -9.73 12.04 -6.14
CA ASN A 124 -10.93 11.24 -5.87
C ASN A 124 -10.91 9.91 -6.63
N ILE A 125 -10.49 9.92 -7.91
CA ILE A 125 -10.36 8.69 -8.72
C ILE A 125 -9.31 7.75 -8.12
N LEU A 126 -8.16 8.28 -7.66
CA LEU A 126 -7.11 7.48 -7.03
C LEU A 126 -7.60 6.81 -5.73
N ILE A 127 -8.39 7.51 -4.92
CA ILE A 127 -8.98 6.95 -3.69
C ILE A 127 -9.89 5.76 -4.03
N GLU A 128 -10.76 5.89 -5.03
CA GLU A 128 -11.63 4.79 -5.45
C GLU A 128 -10.82 3.62 -6.04
N PHE A 129 -9.76 3.90 -6.81
CA PHE A 129 -8.88 2.86 -7.33
C PHE A 129 -8.13 2.10 -6.22
N GLN A 130 -7.67 2.82 -5.19
CA GLN A 130 -7.08 2.22 -3.99
C GLN A 130 -8.09 1.33 -3.26
N ARG A 131 -9.34 1.79 -3.11
CA ARG A 131 -10.43 1.01 -2.51
C ARG A 131 -10.71 -0.28 -3.28
N LEU A 132 -10.77 -0.20 -4.61
CA LEU A 132 -10.91 -1.39 -5.47
C LEU A 132 -9.75 -2.38 -5.27
N THR A 133 -8.52 -1.88 -5.23
CA THR A 133 -7.34 -2.72 -5.00
C THR A 133 -7.38 -3.41 -3.63
N ILE A 134 -7.81 -2.69 -2.57
CA ILE A 134 -7.98 -3.26 -1.23
C ILE A 134 -9.04 -4.38 -1.26
N ASN A 135 -10.18 -4.15 -1.91
CA ASN A 135 -11.25 -5.16 -2.03
C ASN A 135 -10.77 -6.40 -2.80
N ILE A 136 -10.01 -6.23 -3.88
CA ILE A 136 -9.42 -7.34 -4.63
C ILE A 136 -8.45 -8.12 -3.74
N LYS A 137 -7.58 -7.44 -2.99
CA LYS A 137 -6.64 -8.09 -2.06
C LYS A 137 -7.38 -8.87 -0.95
N ASP A 138 -8.45 -8.31 -0.40
CA ASP A 138 -9.30 -8.98 0.58
C ASP A 138 -9.94 -10.25 0.02
N LEU A 139 -10.43 -10.20 -1.23
CA LEU A 139 -10.97 -11.37 -1.93
C LEU A 139 -9.93 -12.50 -2.05
N PHE A 140 -8.70 -12.16 -2.47
CA PHE A 140 -7.62 -13.15 -2.56
C PHE A 140 -7.24 -13.74 -1.20
N ASN A 141 -7.19 -12.92 -0.15
CA ASN A 141 -6.94 -13.42 1.21
C ASN A 141 -8.02 -14.40 1.67
N LYS A 142 -9.29 -14.12 1.37
CA LYS A 142 -10.42 -15.04 1.67
C LYS A 142 -10.31 -16.34 0.89
N LEU A 143 -9.96 -16.28 -0.40
CA LEU A 143 -9.74 -17.47 -1.22
C LEU A 143 -8.62 -18.35 -0.66
N ILE A 144 -7.48 -17.74 -0.28
CA ILE A 144 -6.38 -18.47 0.36
C ILE A 144 -6.86 -19.11 1.67
N GLY A 145 -7.62 -18.41 2.49
CA GLY A 145 -8.18 -18.95 3.74
C GLY A 145 -9.06 -20.18 3.52
N ILE A 146 -9.94 -20.16 2.51
CA ILE A 146 -10.79 -21.31 2.17
C ILE A 146 -9.94 -22.48 1.68
N MET A 147 -8.97 -22.23 0.79
CA MET A 147 -8.09 -23.29 0.26
C MET A 147 -7.26 -23.96 1.35
N VAL A 148 -6.68 -23.18 2.26
CA VAL A 148 -5.90 -23.70 3.40
C VAL A 148 -6.79 -24.52 4.33
N THR A 149 -7.99 -24.04 4.62
CA THR A 149 -8.95 -24.79 5.46
C THR A 149 -9.33 -26.12 4.81
N LEU A 150 -9.59 -26.13 3.50
CA LEU A 150 -9.89 -27.34 2.75
C LEU A 150 -8.70 -28.32 2.76
N MET A 151 -7.49 -27.83 2.54
CA MET A 151 -6.27 -28.64 2.58
C MET A 151 -6.11 -29.34 3.94
N TYR A 152 -6.24 -28.60 5.05
CA TYR A 152 -6.13 -29.21 6.38
C TYR A 152 -7.28 -30.15 6.70
N THR A 153 -8.50 -29.85 6.23
CA THR A 153 -9.65 -30.75 6.39
C THR A 153 -9.43 -32.06 5.63
N LEU A 154 -8.95 -32.00 4.39
CA LEU A 154 -8.62 -33.19 3.59
C LEU A 154 -7.50 -34.00 4.24
N ASN A 155 -6.46 -33.35 4.76
CA ASN A 155 -5.39 -34.03 5.47
C ASN A 155 -5.93 -34.76 6.72
N GLY A 156 -6.77 -34.08 7.52
CA GLY A 156 -7.45 -34.70 8.66
C GLY A 156 -8.32 -35.91 8.28
N SER A 157 -9.05 -35.82 7.18
CA SER A 157 -9.84 -36.94 6.64
C SER A 157 -8.96 -38.12 6.22
N ILE A 158 -7.85 -37.86 5.51
CA ILE A 158 -6.89 -38.91 5.12
C ILE A 158 -6.32 -39.59 6.36
N MET A 159 -5.86 -38.82 7.34
CA MET A 159 -5.35 -39.36 8.61
C MET A 159 -6.40 -40.19 9.35
N THR A 160 -7.67 -39.79 9.29
CA THR A 160 -8.76 -40.55 9.90
C THR A 160 -8.98 -41.89 9.19
N VAL A 161 -8.97 -41.91 7.85
CA VAL A 161 -9.13 -43.15 7.07
C VAL A 161 -7.95 -44.09 7.29
N THR A 162 -6.71 -43.58 7.28
CA THR A 162 -5.54 -44.42 7.53
C THR A 162 -5.54 -45.00 8.94
N SER A 163 -5.96 -44.20 9.94
CA SER A 163 -6.11 -44.67 11.32
C SER A 163 -7.23 -45.70 11.47
N ALA A 164 -8.38 -45.48 10.84
CA ALA A 164 -9.49 -46.43 10.84
C ALA A 164 -9.12 -47.75 10.15
N TRP A 165 -8.35 -47.69 9.06
CA TRP A 165 -7.86 -48.86 8.34
C TRP A 165 -6.79 -49.64 9.12
N ALA A 166 -5.92 -48.94 9.86
CA ALA A 166 -4.98 -49.58 10.79
C ALA A 166 -5.67 -50.16 12.04
N GLY A 167 -6.90 -49.73 12.32
CA GLY A 167 -7.67 -50.18 13.47
C GLY A 167 -8.41 -51.52 13.27
N PRO A 168 -9.17 -51.97 14.30
CA PRO A 168 -9.86 -53.25 14.29
C PRO A 168 -10.75 -53.51 13.06
N PRO A 169 -11.52 -52.53 12.53
CA PRO A 169 -12.35 -52.76 11.34
C PRO A 169 -11.56 -53.15 10.09
N GLY A 170 -10.38 -52.56 9.86
CA GLY A 170 -9.55 -52.89 8.70
C GLY A 170 -8.90 -54.27 8.82
N GLN A 171 -8.53 -54.69 10.04
CA GLN A 171 -7.93 -56.00 10.29
C GLN A 171 -8.89 -57.16 9.98
N LEU A 172 -10.20 -56.98 10.21
CA LEU A 172 -11.22 -57.99 9.89
C LEU A 172 -11.31 -58.33 8.40
N THR A 173 -10.79 -57.48 7.50
CA THR A 173 -10.78 -57.73 6.05
C THR A 173 -9.65 -58.66 5.59
N ARG A 174 -8.69 -59.02 6.45
CA ARG A 174 -7.58 -59.93 6.15
C ARG A 174 -7.80 -61.24 6.90
N ALA A 175 -8.44 -62.23 6.28
CA ALA A 175 -8.77 -63.50 6.95
C ALA A 175 -7.54 -64.43 7.10
N LEU A 176 -6.64 -64.12 8.03
CA LEU A 176 -5.46 -64.91 8.40
C LEU A 176 -5.81 -66.19 9.18
N CYS A 177 -6.51 -67.17 8.59
CA CYS A 177 -7.02 -68.34 9.33
C CYS A 177 -6.71 -69.71 8.68
N PHE A 178 -7.04 -70.79 9.41
CA PHE A 178 -6.87 -72.19 9.00
C PHE A 178 -8.20 -72.87 8.71
N HIS A 179 -8.16 -73.97 7.95
CA HIS A 179 -9.30 -74.88 7.85
C HIS A 179 -9.64 -75.49 9.24
N PRO A 180 -10.92 -75.64 9.63
CA PRO A 180 -11.32 -76.13 10.96
C PRO A 180 -10.73 -77.50 11.36
N GLU A 181 -10.51 -78.38 10.37
CA GLU A 181 -9.94 -79.72 10.56
C GLU A 181 -8.40 -79.75 10.52
N THR A 182 -7.73 -78.61 10.39
CA THR A 182 -6.26 -78.58 10.42
C THR A 182 -5.77 -79.05 11.79
N LYS A 183 -4.88 -80.05 11.79
CA LYS A 183 -4.41 -80.71 13.00
C LYS A 183 -3.25 -79.95 13.63
N ILE A 184 -3.33 -79.76 14.94
CA ILE A 184 -2.29 -79.13 15.75
C ILE A 184 -1.88 -80.06 16.90
N ARG A 185 -0.59 -80.03 17.26
CA ARG A 185 -0.03 -80.86 18.32
C ARG A 185 0.24 -80.03 19.58
N LEU A 186 -0.29 -80.49 20.69
CA LEU A 186 -0.09 -79.90 22.02
C LEU A 186 1.23 -80.41 22.64
N LYS A 187 1.67 -79.74 23.70
CA LYS A 187 2.92 -80.07 24.43
C LYS A 187 2.90 -81.47 25.04
N ASP A 188 1.73 -81.99 25.40
CA ASP A 188 1.50 -83.36 25.87
C ASP A 188 1.50 -84.41 24.75
N LYS A 189 1.77 -83.98 23.50
CA LYS A 189 1.76 -84.77 22.26
C LYS A 189 0.38 -85.19 21.77
N SER A 190 -0.70 -84.74 22.42
CA SER A 190 -2.04 -84.93 21.89
C SER A 190 -2.22 -84.16 20.58
N LEU A 191 -3.04 -84.71 19.70
CA LEU A 191 -3.34 -84.15 18.39
C LEU A 191 -4.81 -83.75 18.37
N VAL A 192 -5.08 -82.48 18.15
CA VAL A 192 -6.45 -81.92 18.13
C VAL A 192 -6.68 -81.16 16.83
N ASN A 193 -7.92 -81.11 16.39
CA ASN A 193 -8.31 -80.19 15.33
C ASN A 193 -8.28 -78.76 15.86
N ILE A 194 -7.86 -77.81 15.02
CA ILE A 194 -7.70 -76.42 15.42
C ILE A 194 -9.01 -75.78 15.91
N LYS A 195 -10.16 -76.23 15.38
CA LYS A 195 -11.49 -75.79 15.83
C LYS A 195 -11.86 -76.27 17.24
N ASP A 196 -11.31 -77.40 17.67
CA ASP A 196 -11.69 -78.10 18.90
C ASP A 196 -10.64 -77.91 20.01
N ILE A 197 -9.65 -77.02 19.80
CA ILE A 197 -8.58 -76.80 20.77
C ILE A 197 -9.12 -76.12 22.04
N PRO A 198 -8.93 -76.70 23.23
CA PRO A 198 -9.35 -76.05 24.47
C PRO A 198 -8.55 -74.77 24.73
N LEU A 199 -9.19 -73.74 25.28
CA LEU A 199 -8.50 -72.54 25.77
C LEU A 199 -7.48 -72.91 26.85
N ASN A 200 -6.40 -72.14 26.94
CA ASN A 200 -5.24 -72.38 27.80
C ASN A 200 -4.42 -73.64 27.45
N SER A 201 -4.70 -74.29 26.33
CA SER A 201 -3.84 -75.37 25.83
C SER A 201 -2.46 -74.85 25.48
N VAL A 202 -1.43 -75.66 25.76
CA VAL A 202 -0.03 -75.31 25.50
C VAL A 202 0.45 -76.00 24.23
N LEU A 203 0.88 -75.23 23.23
CA LEU A 203 1.41 -75.71 21.94
C LEU A 203 2.85 -76.23 22.10
N LYS A 204 3.37 -76.91 21.07
CA LYS A 204 4.71 -77.56 21.12
C LYS A 204 5.88 -76.62 21.43
N ASN A 205 5.79 -75.32 21.08
CA ASN A 205 6.80 -74.31 21.39
C ASN A 205 6.62 -73.69 22.80
N GLY A 206 5.61 -74.12 23.56
CA GLY A 206 5.26 -73.57 24.86
C GLY A 206 4.27 -72.40 24.84
N SER A 207 3.78 -71.98 23.68
CA SER A 207 2.77 -70.91 23.60
C SER A 207 1.41 -71.37 24.09
N ILE A 208 0.65 -70.45 24.70
CA ILE A 208 -0.67 -70.72 25.28
C ILE A 208 -1.73 -70.20 24.32
N VAL A 209 -2.77 -71.00 24.05
CA VAL A 209 -3.93 -70.56 23.27
C VAL A 209 -4.85 -69.69 24.13
N ASN A 210 -4.92 -68.40 23.80
CA ASN A 210 -5.71 -67.40 24.51
C ASN A 210 -7.13 -67.28 23.95
N ALA A 211 -7.30 -67.43 22.65
CA ALA A 211 -8.60 -67.39 21.98
C ALA A 211 -8.64 -68.32 20.76
N VAL A 212 -9.84 -68.83 20.47
CA VAL A 212 -10.20 -69.56 19.26
C VAL A 212 -11.36 -68.81 18.63
N MET A 213 -11.19 -68.38 17.39
CA MET A 213 -12.18 -67.61 16.65
C MET A 213 -12.63 -68.37 15.42
N HIS A 214 -13.94 -68.34 15.14
CA HIS A 214 -14.51 -68.87 13.92
C HIS A 214 -14.99 -67.71 13.06
N ILE A 215 -14.45 -67.59 11.85
CA ILE A 215 -14.66 -66.45 10.95
C ILE A 215 -15.32 -66.96 9.67
N SER A 216 -16.39 -66.30 9.24
CA SER A 216 -17.02 -66.57 7.95
C SER A 216 -16.06 -66.23 6.81
N ASN A 217 -15.91 -67.15 5.87
CA ASN A 217 -15.20 -66.94 4.62
C ASN A 217 -16.18 -66.64 3.47
N LEU A 218 -17.45 -66.33 3.75
CA LEU A 218 -18.47 -66.06 2.72
C LEU A 218 -18.70 -64.57 2.50
N ASP A 219 -18.82 -64.15 1.25
CA ASP A 219 -19.29 -62.83 0.85
C ASP A 219 -20.83 -62.71 0.94
N GLU A 220 -21.39 -61.53 0.64
CA GLU A 220 -22.85 -61.29 0.64
C GLU A 220 -23.63 -62.18 -0.34
N LYS A 221 -22.94 -62.81 -1.31
CA LYS A 221 -23.52 -63.70 -2.33
C LYS A 221 -23.31 -65.18 -1.99
N GLY A 222 -22.72 -65.49 -0.83
CA GLY A 222 -22.41 -66.86 -0.40
C GLY A 222 -21.22 -67.49 -1.12
N GLN A 223 -20.33 -66.70 -1.72
CA GLN A 223 -19.09 -67.19 -2.34
C GLN A 223 -17.93 -67.10 -1.37
N CYS A 224 -17.02 -68.08 -1.42
CA CYS A 224 -15.81 -68.06 -0.61
C CYS A 224 -14.90 -66.89 -1.02
N ILE A 225 -14.58 -66.01 -0.08
CA ILE A 225 -13.76 -64.80 -0.27
C ILE A 225 -12.30 -65.19 -0.51
N GLU A 226 -11.80 -66.13 0.29
CA GLU A 226 -10.40 -66.54 0.28
C GLU A 226 -10.23 -68.03 -0.01
N ALA A 227 -9.23 -68.35 -0.82
CA ALA A 227 -8.89 -69.72 -1.17
C ALA A 227 -7.98 -70.37 -0.12
N LEU A 228 -8.15 -71.68 0.07
CA LEU A 228 -7.25 -72.48 0.89
C LEU A 228 -6.08 -72.99 0.06
N TYR A 229 -4.91 -72.96 0.68
CA TYR A 229 -3.67 -73.51 0.18
C TYR A 229 -3.27 -74.72 1.02
N LYS A 230 -2.68 -75.70 0.34
CA LYS A 230 -2.16 -76.92 0.93
C LYS A 230 -0.65 -76.77 1.11
N VAL A 231 -0.21 -76.81 2.37
CA VAL A 231 1.20 -76.78 2.75
C VAL A 231 1.58 -78.15 3.31
N LYS A 232 2.57 -78.81 2.68
CA LYS A 232 3.05 -80.14 3.11
C LYS A 232 3.89 -80.04 4.38
N GLY A 233 3.97 -81.13 5.15
CA GLY A 233 4.78 -81.19 6.37
C GLY A 233 4.05 -80.72 7.63
N GLY A 234 2.74 -80.92 7.68
CA GLY A 234 1.93 -80.73 8.89
C GLY A 234 2.11 -81.85 9.92
N GLU A 235 1.33 -81.77 11.00
CA GLU A 235 1.38 -82.77 12.07
C GLU A 235 0.87 -84.14 11.60
N ALA A 236 1.48 -85.23 12.09
CA ALA A 236 1.16 -86.60 11.70
C ALA A 236 1.21 -86.87 10.18
N GLN A 237 2.13 -86.20 9.46
CA GLN A 237 2.29 -86.28 8.00
C GLN A 237 1.03 -85.84 7.21
N ALA A 238 0.10 -85.12 7.85
CA ALA A 238 -1.03 -84.52 7.18
C ALA A 238 -0.62 -83.19 6.52
N ASP A 239 -1.35 -82.80 5.48
CA ASP A 239 -1.22 -81.47 4.88
C ASP A 239 -1.88 -80.41 5.78
N ILE A 240 -1.33 -79.20 5.78
CA ILE A 240 -1.90 -78.03 6.45
C ILE A 240 -2.78 -77.29 5.43
N LEU A 241 -4.06 -77.13 5.76
CA LEU A 241 -4.97 -76.30 4.98
C LEU A 241 -5.11 -74.94 5.65
N VAL A 242 -4.68 -73.90 4.95
CA VAL A 242 -4.55 -72.54 5.48
C VAL A 242 -4.89 -71.52 4.40
N SER A 243 -5.41 -70.36 4.81
CA SER A 243 -5.77 -69.29 3.89
C SER A 243 -4.53 -68.69 3.20
N GLY A 244 -4.68 -68.22 1.96
CA GLY A 244 -3.55 -67.73 1.16
C GLY A 244 -2.86 -66.50 1.75
N SER A 245 -3.63 -65.62 2.40
CA SER A 245 -3.15 -64.42 3.07
C SER A 245 -2.52 -64.71 4.44
N HIS A 246 -2.63 -65.93 4.98
CA HIS A 246 -2.01 -66.28 6.25
C HIS A 246 -0.48 -66.10 6.20
N LEU A 247 0.13 -65.63 7.28
CA LEU A 247 1.58 -65.44 7.35
C LEU A 247 2.30 -66.69 7.88
N VAL A 248 3.25 -67.19 7.10
CA VAL A 248 4.11 -68.33 7.44
C VAL A 248 5.58 -67.92 7.39
N TYR A 249 6.38 -68.43 8.34
CA TYR A 249 7.82 -68.19 8.38
C TYR A 249 8.53 -69.04 7.32
N ASP A 250 9.20 -68.40 6.37
CA ASP A 250 10.04 -69.08 5.39
C ASP A 250 11.51 -69.09 5.87
N PRO A 251 12.08 -70.28 6.16
CA PRO A 251 13.44 -70.41 6.66
C PRO A 251 14.51 -70.01 5.65
N THR A 252 14.21 -69.96 4.35
CA THR A 252 15.16 -69.63 3.28
C THR A 252 15.48 -68.13 3.25
N ILE A 253 14.44 -67.32 3.43
CA ILE A 253 14.51 -65.84 3.38
C ILE A 253 14.43 -65.19 4.78
N GLN A 254 14.28 -66.01 5.84
CA GLN A 254 14.26 -65.60 7.25
C GLN A 254 13.24 -64.49 7.57
N ARG A 255 12.04 -64.59 6.97
CA ARG A 255 10.94 -63.66 7.23
C ARG A 255 9.58 -64.32 7.05
N PHE A 256 8.55 -63.73 7.65
CA PHE A 256 7.17 -64.12 7.41
C PHE A 256 6.68 -63.61 6.04
N ILE A 257 6.06 -64.50 5.29
CA ILE A 257 5.44 -64.22 4.00
C ILE A 257 4.02 -64.80 3.96
N HIS A 258 3.20 -64.30 3.05
CA HIS A 258 1.87 -64.90 2.81
C HIS A 258 2.03 -66.32 2.25
N VAL A 259 1.19 -67.26 2.70
CA VAL A 259 1.25 -68.67 2.28
C VAL A 259 1.15 -68.80 0.76
N GLU A 260 0.34 -67.98 0.10
CA GLU A 260 0.23 -68.00 -1.37
C GLU A 260 1.56 -67.74 -2.10
N ASN A 261 2.53 -67.09 -1.44
CA ASN A 261 3.85 -66.78 -1.97
C ASN A 261 4.94 -67.77 -1.53
N LEU A 262 4.61 -68.78 -0.72
CA LEU A 262 5.54 -69.81 -0.29
C LEU A 262 5.85 -70.76 -1.47
N GLU A 263 7.10 -71.19 -1.63
CA GLU A 263 7.43 -72.19 -2.66
C GLU A 263 6.82 -73.56 -2.34
N ASN A 264 6.40 -74.29 -3.37
CA ASN A 264 5.83 -75.64 -3.27
C ASN A 264 4.49 -75.77 -2.52
N VAL A 265 3.66 -74.71 -2.52
CA VAL A 265 2.27 -74.78 -2.06
C VAL A 265 1.30 -75.05 -3.21
N GLU A 266 0.25 -75.81 -2.94
CA GLU A 266 -0.80 -76.12 -3.93
C GLU A 266 -2.09 -75.38 -3.55
N ARG A 267 -2.61 -74.54 -4.45
CA ARG A 267 -3.94 -73.94 -4.27
C ARG A 267 -5.00 -75.04 -4.37
N THR A 268 -5.91 -75.10 -3.41
CA THR A 268 -6.95 -76.12 -3.35
C THR A 268 -8.27 -75.61 -3.96
N GLU A 269 -9.11 -76.53 -4.40
CA GLU A 269 -10.50 -76.27 -4.81
C GLU A 269 -11.50 -76.44 -3.65
N ILE A 270 -10.99 -76.61 -2.42
CA ILE A 270 -11.82 -76.83 -1.24
C ILE A 270 -12.55 -75.52 -0.92
N MET A 271 -13.86 -75.54 -1.06
CA MET A 271 -14.74 -74.48 -0.59
C MET A 271 -14.94 -74.62 0.91
N CYS A 272 -14.49 -73.64 1.68
CA CYS A 272 -14.56 -73.64 3.13
C CYS A 272 -15.26 -72.37 3.58
N GLU A 273 -16.47 -72.52 4.13
CA GLU A 273 -17.33 -71.40 4.52
C GLU A 273 -16.90 -70.74 5.83
N THR A 274 -16.15 -71.46 6.67
CA THR A 274 -15.74 -70.99 7.99
C THR A 274 -14.29 -71.36 8.23
N PHE A 275 -13.47 -70.36 8.54
CA PHE A 275 -12.11 -70.58 9.00
C PHE A 275 -12.01 -70.51 10.52
N THR A 276 -10.95 -71.12 11.04
CA THR A 276 -10.58 -71.05 12.45
C THR A 276 -9.26 -70.33 12.63
N CYS A 277 -9.26 -69.34 13.50
CA CYS A 277 -8.12 -68.52 13.86
C CYS A 277 -7.79 -68.71 15.34
N LEU A 278 -6.50 -68.66 15.69
CA LEU A 278 -6.06 -68.65 17.07
C LEU A 278 -5.45 -67.30 17.43
N ILE A 279 -5.52 -66.96 18.72
CA ILE A 279 -4.66 -65.95 19.35
C ILE A 279 -3.83 -66.70 20.40
N THR A 280 -2.51 -66.57 20.35
CA THR A 280 -1.57 -67.24 21.25
C THR A 280 -0.74 -66.25 22.04
N SER A 281 -0.20 -66.69 23.18
CA SER A 281 0.56 -65.83 24.09
C SER A 281 1.87 -65.26 23.53
N ASN A 282 2.35 -65.76 22.40
CA ASN A 282 3.57 -65.30 21.73
C ASN A 282 3.38 -65.02 20.24
N HIS A 283 2.12 -64.85 19.81
CA HIS A 283 1.73 -64.55 18.43
C HIS A 283 2.16 -65.55 17.35
N ILE A 284 2.52 -66.76 17.77
CA ILE A 284 3.06 -67.80 16.89
C ILE A 284 2.31 -69.12 17.12
N ILE A 285 1.97 -69.77 16.00
CA ILE A 285 1.26 -71.05 15.93
C ILE A 285 2.16 -72.05 15.18
N PRO A 286 2.82 -72.98 15.90
CA PRO A 286 3.73 -73.91 15.26
C PRO A 286 2.99 -75.20 14.86
N ILE A 287 2.96 -75.54 13.57
CA ILE A 287 2.24 -76.70 13.02
C ILE A 287 3.19 -77.52 12.14
N GLY A 288 3.44 -78.78 12.52
CA GLY A 288 4.36 -79.66 11.80
C GLY A 288 5.80 -79.15 11.80
N GLN A 289 6.35 -78.88 10.62
CA GLN A 289 7.66 -78.23 10.47
C GLN A 289 7.58 -76.70 10.33
N TRP A 290 6.37 -76.15 10.25
CA TRP A 290 6.13 -74.74 9.94
C TRP A 290 5.73 -73.94 11.17
N THR A 291 5.93 -72.63 11.05
CA THR A 291 5.63 -71.63 12.06
C THR A 291 4.78 -70.56 11.41
N PHE A 292 3.55 -70.37 11.90
CA PHE A 292 2.61 -69.37 11.40
C PHE A 292 2.41 -68.26 12.43
N HIS A 293 2.00 -67.08 11.99
CA HIS A 293 1.52 -66.05 12.91
C HIS A 293 0.11 -66.34 13.40
N ASP A 294 -0.25 -65.79 14.55
CA ASP A 294 -1.63 -65.75 15.01
C ASP A 294 -2.41 -64.55 14.42
N TRP A 295 -3.67 -64.41 14.80
CA TRP A 295 -4.55 -63.36 14.25
C TRP A 295 -4.16 -61.92 14.63
N GLU A 296 -3.53 -61.67 15.78
CA GLU A 296 -3.33 -60.31 16.30
C GLU A 296 -2.17 -59.55 15.63
N ASP A 297 -1.30 -60.24 14.89
CA ASP A 297 0.04 -59.74 14.60
C ASP A 297 0.20 -58.81 13.39
N ASN A 298 -0.89 -58.23 12.89
CA ASN A 298 -0.80 -57.17 11.88
C ASN A 298 -0.57 -55.77 12.47
N ASN A 299 -0.39 -55.69 13.80
CA ASN A 299 -0.26 -54.43 14.54
C ASN A 299 1.20 -53.99 14.80
N GLY A 300 2.17 -54.58 14.10
CA GLY A 300 3.59 -54.28 14.31
C GLY A 300 4.15 -54.84 15.62
N SER A 301 3.71 -56.03 16.02
CA SER A 301 4.29 -56.69 17.19
C SER A 301 5.71 -57.17 16.89
N ALA A 302 6.54 -57.24 17.94
CA ALA A 302 7.99 -57.46 17.86
C ALA A 302 8.42 -58.83 17.30
N SER A 303 7.47 -59.74 17.11
CA SER A 303 7.66 -61.10 16.57
C SER A 303 8.02 -61.12 15.08
N LYS A 304 7.73 -60.06 14.31
CA LYS A 304 8.12 -59.98 12.89
C LYS A 304 9.62 -59.91 12.67
N ASP A 305 10.37 -59.45 13.69
CA ASP A 305 11.78 -59.11 13.55
C ASP A 305 12.75 -60.12 14.19
N ASN A 306 12.27 -61.12 14.96
CA ASN A 306 13.16 -62.09 15.62
C ASN A 306 12.53 -63.49 15.79
N LEU A 307 12.97 -64.44 14.96
CA LEU A 307 12.88 -65.90 15.15
C LEU A 307 14.23 -66.54 14.88
#